data_AF-A0A933NJW1-F1
#
_entry.id   AF-A0A933NJW1-F1
#
_cell.length_a   1.000
_cell.length_b   1.000
_cell.length_c   1.000
_cell.angle_alpha   90.00
_cell.angle_beta   90.00
_cell.angle_gamma   90.00
#
_symmetry.space_group_name_H-M   'P 1'
#
loop_
_entity.id
_entity.type
_entity.pdbx_description
1 polymer ?
#
loop_
_entity_poly.entity_id
_entity_poly.type
_entity_poly.pdbx_seq_one_letter_code
_entity_poly.pdbx_strand_id
1 'polypeptide(L)'
;MNCPAALALVLGLSLLTPIVAQPDRDSPPRFTADLDNDGRQETIELRSCARTDLGDFYQLVVLDADGKTIWSGPTGRDTANPLIFGSWDFGVTLPQVAGDIDGDGFVELVGPAPQSDVSAPSYRVFRWKGLGFKLVRDEHLIEDPPNSGYYPWEKKGAGQGRWISRFLKVDGGTVTVAVLEYGSGEPGTSLMGKAVVASVPTGFRLKSWIEPLKAAGGAPAGADEPPATGGSGSVRPGGGDEKTSESTPTEGAPPSLPSASGEAPPIEAPPAPASSAPSYRARLSAHDHHNSKGSRLTKVADILRQDRANFHLYGKRDPEDETDPKFRDLKERAEIEQQPIRCSQGGDWKERIIEGTPLVRVTIGHESLSVEILER
;
A
#
# COMPACT_ATOMS: atom_id res chain seq x y z
N MET A 1 -9.74 68.08 37.77
CA MET A 1 -10.65 67.11 37.13
C MET A 1 -10.03 66.70 35.81
N ASN A 2 -9.79 65.38 35.65
CA ASN A 2 -9.47 64.58 34.45
C ASN A 2 -8.24 64.99 33.61
N CYS A 3 -7.38 64.14 33.07
CA CYS A 3 -7.00 62.71 33.09
C CYS A 3 -5.77 62.67 32.15
N PRO A 4 -4.69 61.89 32.37
CA PRO A 4 -3.59 61.84 31.41
C PRO A 4 -3.94 60.91 30.24
N ALA A 5 -3.50 61.28 29.04
CA ALA A 5 -3.65 60.53 27.82
C ALA A 5 -2.90 59.18 27.89
N ALA A 6 -3.62 58.08 27.62
CA ALA A 6 -3.04 56.76 27.47
C ALA A 6 -2.40 56.63 26.09
N LEU A 7 -1.09 56.33 26.07
CA LEU A 7 -0.33 55.95 24.89
C LEU A 7 -0.64 54.48 24.59
N ALA A 8 -1.50 54.20 23.61
CA ALA A 8 -1.76 52.84 23.14
C ALA A 8 -0.65 52.43 22.16
N LEU A 9 0.31 51.63 22.66
CA LEU A 9 1.29 50.93 21.84
C LEU A 9 0.59 49.77 21.13
N VAL A 10 0.25 49.93 19.84
CA VAL A 10 -0.23 48.83 19.00
C VAL A 10 0.98 47.96 18.64
N LEU A 11 1.27 46.96 19.47
CA LEU A 11 2.12 45.83 19.11
C LEU A 11 1.38 45.02 18.04
N GLY A 12 1.68 45.32 16.77
CA GLY A 12 1.32 44.47 15.65
C GLY A 12 2.07 43.16 15.75
N LEU A 13 1.49 42.19 16.45
CA LEU A 13 1.95 40.80 16.45
C LEU A 13 1.60 40.22 15.07
N SER A 14 2.48 40.43 14.09
CA SER A 14 2.45 39.66 12.85
C SER A 14 2.76 38.22 13.20
N LEU A 15 1.70 37.42 13.41
CA LEU A 15 1.78 35.97 13.36
C LEU A 15 2.23 35.60 11.94
N LEU A 16 3.54 35.53 11.74
CA LEU A 16 4.12 34.76 10.65
C LEU A 16 3.71 33.31 10.92
N THR A 17 2.57 32.91 10.37
CA THR A 17 2.30 31.50 10.14
C THR A 17 3.50 30.96 9.38
N PRO A 18 4.25 29.95 9.88
CA PRO A 18 5.20 29.29 9.02
C PRO A 18 4.37 28.69 7.89
N ILE A 19 4.52 29.27 6.70
CA ILE A 19 4.19 28.58 5.47
C ILE A 19 5.17 27.41 5.45
N VAL A 20 4.72 26.26 5.93
CA VAL A 20 5.40 25.00 5.66
C VAL A 20 5.19 24.77 4.18
N ALA A 21 6.14 25.25 3.38
CA ALA A 21 6.28 24.80 2.00
C ALA A 21 6.32 23.28 2.06
N GLN A 22 5.33 22.64 1.44
CA GLN A 22 5.44 21.20 1.18
C GLN A 22 6.75 21.01 0.41
N PRO A 23 7.65 20.13 0.85
CA PRO A 23 8.89 19.91 0.12
C PRO A 23 8.52 19.52 -1.32
N ASP A 24 9.23 20.11 -2.27
CA ASP A 24 9.16 19.75 -3.68
C ASP A 24 9.13 18.22 -3.80
N ARG A 25 8.28 17.69 -4.68
CA ARG A 25 8.03 16.24 -4.82
C ARG A 25 9.29 15.41 -5.13
N ASP A 26 10.41 16.08 -5.45
CA ASP A 26 11.71 15.49 -5.81
C ASP A 26 12.85 15.74 -4.79
N SER A 27 12.60 16.47 -3.69
CA SER A 27 13.64 16.75 -2.69
C SER A 27 13.63 15.72 -1.56
N PRO A 28 14.78 15.13 -1.19
CA PRO A 28 14.81 14.18 -0.11
C PRO A 28 14.52 14.88 1.24
N PRO A 29 13.97 14.16 2.22
CA PRO A 29 13.51 14.75 3.46
C PRO A 29 14.66 15.39 4.26
N ARG A 30 14.31 16.50 4.93
CA ARG A 30 15.18 17.23 5.86
C ARG A 30 14.45 17.40 7.18
N PHE A 31 15.17 17.22 8.28
CA PHE A 31 14.65 17.34 9.65
C PHE A 31 15.52 18.28 10.47
N THR A 32 14.95 18.82 11.54
CA THR A 32 15.67 19.55 12.58
C THR A 32 15.33 18.95 13.93
N ALA A 33 16.35 18.70 14.75
CA ALA A 33 16.19 18.22 16.12
C ALA A 33 17.39 18.66 16.96
N ASP A 34 17.18 18.89 18.26
CA ASP A 34 18.25 19.09 19.23
C ASP A 34 18.88 17.73 19.55
N LEU A 35 20.02 17.43 18.92
CA LEU A 35 20.65 16.12 18.96
C LEU A 35 21.50 15.91 20.21
N ASP A 36 21.99 16.98 20.84
CA ASP A 36 22.88 16.92 22.00
C ASP A 36 22.33 17.59 23.26
N ASN A 37 21.07 18.04 23.23
CA ASN A 37 20.33 18.70 24.31
C ASN A 37 20.97 20.04 24.74
N ASP A 38 21.56 20.78 23.82
CA ASP A 38 22.12 22.11 24.07
C ASP A 38 21.11 23.26 23.86
N GLY A 39 19.90 22.95 23.40
CA GLY A 39 18.82 23.89 23.11
C GLY A 39 18.89 24.53 21.72
N ARG A 40 19.91 24.20 20.91
CA ARG A 40 20.04 24.55 19.50
C ARG A 40 19.56 23.36 18.66
N GLN A 41 19.29 23.62 17.38
CA GLN A 41 18.69 22.64 16.48
C GLN A 41 19.71 22.24 15.42
N GLU A 42 20.08 20.97 15.38
CA GLU A 42 20.88 20.39 14.30
C GLU A 42 20.00 20.11 13.09
N THR A 43 20.61 20.10 11.91
CA THR A 43 19.95 19.65 10.69
C THR A 43 20.34 18.21 10.39
N ILE A 44 19.34 17.37 10.11
CA ILE A 44 19.51 16.03 9.55
C ILE A 44 19.00 16.08 8.11
N GLU A 45 19.87 15.82 7.14
CA GLU A 45 19.52 15.89 5.72
C GLU A 45 20.07 14.70 4.93
N LEU A 46 19.43 14.44 3.80
CA LEU A 46 19.89 13.47 2.82
C LEU A 46 20.50 14.21 1.63
N ARG A 47 21.75 13.88 1.29
CA ARG A 47 22.45 14.40 0.11
C ARG A 47 22.55 13.32 -0.95
N SER A 48 22.20 13.64 -2.20
CA SER A 48 22.37 12.70 -3.32
C SER A 48 23.85 12.32 -3.45
N CYS A 49 24.14 11.03 -3.52
CA CYS A 49 25.49 10.50 -3.64
C CYS A 49 25.70 9.63 -4.89
N ALA A 50 24.65 9.00 -5.41
CA ALA A 50 24.68 8.25 -6.67
C ALA A 50 23.29 8.08 -7.27
N ARG A 51 23.25 7.86 -8.59
CA ARG A 51 22.08 7.35 -9.32
C ARG A 51 22.54 6.16 -10.16
N THR A 52 21.82 5.07 -10.07
CA THR A 52 22.08 3.84 -10.86
C THR A 52 20.79 3.32 -11.44
N ASP A 53 20.88 2.22 -12.18
CA ASP A 53 19.70 1.51 -12.69
C ASP A 53 18.82 0.92 -11.58
N LEU A 54 19.32 0.82 -10.34
CA LEU A 54 18.53 0.42 -9.17
C LEU A 54 17.74 1.57 -8.55
N GLY A 55 18.05 2.82 -8.91
CA GLY A 55 17.44 4.03 -8.36
C GLY A 55 18.43 5.05 -7.79
N ASP A 56 17.91 5.97 -6.99
CA ASP A 56 18.66 7.08 -6.38
C ASP A 56 19.19 6.68 -4.99
N PHE A 57 20.42 7.09 -4.69
CA PHE A 57 21.11 6.84 -3.42
C PHE A 57 21.45 8.15 -2.72
N TYR A 58 21.26 8.17 -1.41
CA TYR A 58 21.47 9.34 -0.56
C TYR A 58 22.35 9.01 0.65
N GLN A 59 23.26 9.92 0.95
CA GLN A 59 24.05 9.95 2.18
C GLN A 59 23.30 10.74 3.25
N LEU A 60 23.16 10.17 4.44
CA LEU A 60 22.69 10.90 5.62
C LEU A 60 23.79 11.81 6.16
N VAL A 61 23.49 13.10 6.32
CA VAL A 61 24.41 14.11 6.82
C VAL A 61 23.76 14.87 7.97
N VAL A 62 24.55 15.14 8.99
CA VAL A 62 24.15 15.94 10.15
C VAL A 62 24.99 17.20 10.20
N LEU A 63 24.32 18.34 10.31
CA LEU A 63 24.92 19.66 10.46
C LEU A 63 24.62 20.21 11.85
N ASP A 64 25.56 20.90 12.45
CA ASP A 64 25.30 21.73 13.63
C ASP A 64 24.36 22.91 13.29
N ALA A 65 23.93 23.61 14.33
CA ALA A 65 23.07 24.79 14.22
C ALA A 65 23.67 25.94 13.37
N ASP A 66 24.98 25.94 13.14
CA ASP A 66 25.69 26.91 12.28
C ASP A 66 25.85 26.40 10.83
N GLY A 67 25.33 25.21 10.52
CA GLY A 67 25.33 24.59 9.19
C GLY A 67 26.60 23.81 8.86
N LYS A 68 27.52 23.61 9.80
CA LYS A 68 28.74 22.84 9.59
C LYS A 68 28.45 21.35 9.80
N THR A 69 28.95 20.53 8.88
CA THR A 69 28.84 19.07 9.00
C THR A 69 29.59 18.54 10.23
N ILE A 70 28.84 17.91 11.14
CA ILE A 70 29.37 17.25 12.34
C ILE A 70 29.41 15.73 12.20
N TRP A 71 28.61 15.16 11.30
CA TRP A 71 28.66 13.74 10.98
C TRP A 71 28.12 13.45 9.58
N SER A 72 28.69 12.43 8.94
CA SER A 72 28.17 11.90 7.68
C SER A 72 28.14 10.38 7.73
N GLY A 73 27.04 9.81 7.21
CA GLY A 73 26.88 8.39 6.97
C GLY A 73 27.71 7.90 5.77
N PRO A 74 27.59 6.61 5.44
CA PRO A 74 28.28 6.04 4.29
C PRO A 74 27.77 6.60 2.95
N THR A 75 28.65 6.63 1.93
CA THR A 75 28.34 7.03 0.54
C THR A 75 28.27 5.85 -0.43
N GLY A 76 28.32 4.62 0.10
CA GLY A 76 28.30 3.39 -0.69
C GLY A 76 26.95 3.15 -1.38
N ARG A 77 26.92 2.11 -2.22
CA ARG A 77 25.71 1.66 -2.93
C ARG A 77 25.22 0.30 -2.42
N ASP A 78 25.73 -0.09 -1.25
CA ASP A 78 25.35 -1.33 -0.61
C ASP A 78 23.96 -1.17 0.02
N THR A 79 22.95 -1.69 -0.66
CA THR A 79 21.55 -1.64 -0.23
C THR A 79 21.29 -2.48 1.02
N ALA A 80 22.23 -3.36 1.42
CA ALA A 80 22.17 -4.08 2.69
C ALA A 80 22.65 -3.24 3.87
N ASN A 81 23.37 -2.14 3.63
CA ASN A 81 23.79 -1.25 4.69
C ASN A 81 22.59 -0.39 5.15
N PRO A 82 22.16 -0.50 6.41
CA PRO A 82 20.96 0.20 6.89
C PRO A 82 21.13 1.74 6.88
N LEU A 83 22.36 2.25 6.94
CA LEU A 83 22.62 3.70 6.86
C LEU A 83 22.73 4.23 5.42
N ILE A 84 22.52 3.38 4.43
CA ILE A 84 22.33 3.79 3.04
C ILE A 84 20.82 3.97 2.81
N PHE A 85 20.48 5.16 2.30
CA PHE A 85 19.11 5.56 2.00
C PHE A 85 18.93 5.68 0.50
N GLY A 86 17.70 5.45 0.03
CA GLY A 86 17.44 5.49 -1.39
C GLY A 86 15.97 5.39 -1.75
N SER A 87 15.72 5.79 -2.99
CA SER A 87 14.49 5.52 -3.70
C SER A 87 14.86 4.50 -4.77
N TRP A 88 14.61 3.23 -4.45
CA TRP A 88 14.97 2.12 -5.32
C TRP A 88 13.74 1.46 -5.88
N ASP A 89 13.96 0.70 -6.94
CA ASP A 89 12.92 -0.05 -7.65
C ASP A 89 12.09 -0.99 -6.76
N PHE A 90 12.70 -1.44 -5.65
CA PHE A 90 12.09 -2.38 -4.69
C PHE A 90 11.72 -1.72 -3.36
N GLY A 91 11.79 -0.40 -3.27
CA GLY A 91 11.37 0.31 -2.07
C GLY A 91 12.03 1.67 -1.89
N VAL A 92 11.28 2.55 -1.23
CA VAL A 92 11.77 3.86 -0.80
C VAL A 92 12.09 3.80 0.68
N THR A 93 13.33 4.05 1.04
CA THR A 93 13.86 3.84 2.38
C THR A 93 14.08 5.13 3.16
N LEU A 94 13.74 6.27 2.55
CA LEU A 94 13.94 7.62 3.08
C LEU A 94 13.28 7.79 4.47
N PRO A 95 13.96 8.45 5.43
CA PRO A 95 13.37 8.70 6.74
C PRO A 95 12.08 9.51 6.64
N GLN A 96 11.17 9.27 7.56
CA GLN A 96 9.84 9.86 7.58
C GLN A 96 9.65 10.85 8.73
N VAL A 97 10.32 10.59 9.86
CA VAL A 97 10.32 11.47 11.04
C VAL A 97 11.67 11.42 11.75
N ALA A 98 11.98 12.50 12.48
CA ALA A 98 13.04 12.55 13.46
C ALA A 98 12.56 13.24 14.74
N GLY A 99 13.02 12.80 15.91
CA GLY A 99 12.71 13.38 17.22
C GLY A 99 12.89 12.37 18.34
N ASP A 100 12.75 12.80 19.59
CA ASP A 100 12.68 11.91 20.75
C ASP A 100 11.31 11.23 20.79
N ILE A 101 11.26 9.99 20.29
CA ILE A 101 10.02 9.24 20.08
C ILE A 101 9.64 8.44 21.32
N ASP A 102 10.62 7.89 22.05
CA ASP A 102 10.38 7.08 23.25
C ASP A 102 10.52 7.86 24.57
N GLY A 103 10.87 9.14 24.50
CA GLY A 103 10.93 10.05 25.65
C GLY A 103 12.16 9.83 26.53
N ASP A 104 13.21 9.21 25.98
CA ASP A 104 14.44 8.91 26.72
C ASP A 104 15.52 9.99 26.58
N GLY A 105 15.19 11.08 25.88
CA GLY A 105 16.07 12.23 25.66
C GLY A 105 17.07 12.04 24.52
N PHE A 106 17.00 10.93 23.78
CA PHE A 106 17.77 10.74 22.56
C PHE A 106 16.88 10.91 21.33
N VAL A 107 17.44 11.48 20.27
CA VAL A 107 16.72 11.60 19.00
C VAL A 107 16.78 10.31 18.20
N GLU A 108 15.60 9.84 17.79
CA GLU A 108 15.43 8.80 16.78
C GLU A 108 15.22 9.39 15.39
N LEU A 109 15.68 8.65 14.39
CA LEU A 109 15.35 8.82 12.98
C LEU A 109 14.67 7.54 12.50
N VAL A 110 13.47 7.64 11.95
CA VAL A 110 12.67 6.47 11.54
C VAL A 110 12.44 6.49 10.05
N GLY A 111 12.78 5.39 9.37
CA GLY A 111 12.51 5.18 7.95
C GLY A 111 12.12 3.72 7.67
N PRO A 112 11.29 3.47 6.65
CA PRO A 112 10.94 2.10 6.28
C PRO A 112 12.19 1.35 5.79
N ALA A 113 12.18 0.03 5.95
CA ALA A 113 13.08 -0.85 5.22
C ALA A 113 12.70 -0.87 3.72
N PRO A 114 13.61 -1.31 2.82
CA PRO A 114 13.29 -1.46 1.41
C PRO A 114 12.24 -2.55 1.25
N GLN A 115 11.03 -2.14 0.86
CA GLN A 115 9.90 -3.02 0.66
C GLN A 115 8.90 -2.33 -0.28
N SER A 116 8.20 -3.11 -1.09
CA SER A 116 7.13 -2.57 -1.92
C SER A 116 5.89 -2.26 -1.05
N ASP A 117 5.01 -1.38 -1.51
CA ASP A 117 3.96 -0.71 -0.74
C ASP A 117 2.68 -1.52 -0.45
N VAL A 118 2.56 -2.72 -0.99
CA VAL A 118 1.43 -3.64 -0.78
C VAL A 118 1.77 -4.76 0.21
N SER A 119 2.54 -4.43 1.25
CA SER A 119 2.82 -5.27 2.42
C SER A 119 3.15 -4.40 3.64
N ALA A 120 2.95 -4.89 4.86
CA ALA A 120 3.30 -4.12 6.07
C ALA A 120 4.81 -3.82 6.10
N PRO A 121 5.24 -2.55 6.10
CA PRO A 121 6.66 -2.21 6.16
C PRO A 121 7.27 -2.66 7.49
N SER A 122 8.53 -3.08 7.50
CA SER A 122 9.35 -2.92 8.71
C SER A 122 9.92 -1.51 8.75
N TYR A 123 10.25 -1.03 9.96
CA TYR A 123 10.85 0.28 10.17
C TYR A 123 12.22 0.14 10.80
N ARG A 124 13.19 0.74 10.12
CA ARG A 124 14.54 0.98 10.62
C ARG A 124 14.48 2.20 11.54
N VAL A 125 14.83 2.00 12.80
CA VAL A 125 14.97 3.05 13.80
C VAL A 125 16.44 3.26 14.07
N PHE A 126 16.91 4.49 13.86
CA PHE A 126 18.27 4.89 14.18
C PHE A 126 18.26 5.83 15.36
N ARG A 127 19.14 5.62 16.32
CA ARG A 127 19.32 6.54 17.46
C ARG A 127 20.60 7.33 17.32
N TRP A 128 20.54 8.62 17.59
CA TRP A 128 21.74 9.44 17.72
C TRP A 128 22.51 9.09 18.99
N LYS A 129 23.82 8.83 18.87
CA LYS A 129 24.70 8.46 19.99
C LYS A 129 25.86 9.44 20.18
N GLY A 130 25.66 10.71 19.82
CA GLY A 130 26.67 11.79 19.93
C GLY A 130 27.72 11.79 18.82
N LEU A 131 28.09 10.62 18.29
CA LEU A 131 29.09 10.47 17.22
C LEU A 131 28.48 9.96 15.91
N GLY A 132 27.15 9.95 15.79
CA GLY A 132 26.44 9.44 14.63
C GLY A 132 25.17 8.66 14.96
N PHE A 133 24.38 8.41 13.92
CA PHE A 133 23.22 7.53 13.97
C PHE A 133 23.63 6.05 14.00
N LYS A 134 22.97 5.26 14.84
CA LYS A 134 23.13 3.79 14.92
C LYS A 134 21.79 3.11 14.79
N LEU A 135 21.70 2.07 13.97
CA LEU A 135 20.51 1.22 13.89
C LEU A 135 20.28 0.56 15.25
N VAL A 136 19.10 0.76 15.81
CA VAL A 136 18.67 0.15 17.08
C VAL A 136 17.49 -0.80 16.91
N ARG A 137 16.76 -0.71 15.79
CA ARG A 137 15.61 -1.57 15.49
C ARG A 137 15.37 -1.69 13.99
N ASP A 138 14.87 -2.83 13.55
CA ASP A 138 14.31 -3.09 12.21
C ASP A 138 13.15 -4.08 12.37
N GLU A 139 11.96 -3.56 12.63
CA GLU A 139 10.80 -4.35 13.06
C GLU A 139 9.49 -3.76 12.50
N HIS A 140 8.45 -4.59 12.40
CA HIS A 140 7.10 -4.22 11.98
C HIS A 140 6.28 -3.64 13.13
N LEU A 141 5.20 -2.94 12.78
CA LEU A 141 4.23 -2.34 13.70
C LEU A 141 2.81 -2.74 13.32
N ILE A 142 2.50 -4.01 13.55
CA ILE A 142 1.18 -4.60 13.27
C ILE A 142 0.38 -4.58 14.56
N GLU A 143 -0.93 -4.31 14.46
CA GLU A 143 -1.83 -4.29 15.60
C GLU A 143 -2.01 -5.69 16.17
N ASP A 144 -1.68 -5.86 17.45
CA ASP A 144 -1.84 -7.13 18.17
C ASP A 144 -2.23 -6.89 19.64
N PRO A 145 -3.33 -7.49 20.14
CA PRO A 145 -4.33 -8.24 19.38
C PRO A 145 -5.12 -7.34 18.42
N PRO A 146 -5.83 -7.91 17.43
CA PRO A 146 -6.66 -7.14 16.51
C PRO A 146 -7.65 -6.22 17.25
N ASN A 147 -7.82 -4.99 16.76
CA ASN A 147 -8.67 -3.95 17.35
C ASN A 147 -8.25 -3.45 18.74
N SER A 148 -7.03 -3.74 19.21
CA SER A 148 -6.54 -3.28 20.50
C SER A 148 -6.03 -1.83 20.50
N GLY A 149 -5.76 -1.27 19.33
CA GLY A 149 -5.00 -0.03 19.17
C GLY A 149 -3.54 -0.15 19.62
N TYR A 150 -3.02 -1.35 19.88
CA TYR A 150 -1.63 -1.57 20.28
C TYR A 150 -0.85 -2.15 19.11
N TYR A 151 0.24 -1.47 18.75
CA TYR A 151 1.13 -1.82 17.66
C TYR A 151 2.49 -2.20 18.27
N PRO A 152 2.69 -3.45 18.71
CA PRO A 152 3.99 -3.91 19.17
C PRO A 152 5.03 -3.82 18.05
N TRP A 153 6.27 -3.64 18.46
CA TRP A 153 7.41 -3.91 17.61
C TRP A 153 7.61 -5.42 17.44
N GLU A 154 7.56 -5.90 16.20
CA GLU A 154 7.65 -7.33 15.91
C GLU A 154 8.60 -7.67 14.76
N LYS A 155 9.35 -8.76 14.87
CA LYS A 155 10.24 -9.23 13.79
C LYS A 155 9.51 -9.89 12.63
N LYS A 156 8.30 -10.38 12.87
CA LYS A 156 7.53 -11.11 11.86
C LYS A 156 6.52 -10.16 11.23
N GLY A 157 6.60 -10.01 9.92
CA GLY A 157 5.56 -9.32 9.16
C GLY A 157 4.24 -10.08 9.19
N ALA A 158 3.14 -9.35 9.06
CA ALA A 158 1.82 -9.90 8.85
C ALA A 158 1.33 -9.48 7.47
N GLY A 159 0.61 -10.39 6.82
CA GLY A 159 -0.01 -10.15 5.54
C GLY A 159 -1.52 -9.91 5.61
N GLN A 160 -2.05 -9.67 6.80
CA GLN A 160 -3.41 -9.24 7.09
C GLN A 160 -3.37 -8.48 8.42
N GLY A 161 -4.44 -7.74 8.72
CA GLY A 161 -4.58 -6.97 9.95
C GLY A 161 -4.36 -5.47 9.72
N ARG A 162 -4.22 -4.75 10.83
CA ARG A 162 -4.03 -3.30 10.85
C ARG A 162 -2.57 -3.00 11.18
N TRP A 163 -1.93 -2.04 10.53
CA TRP A 163 -0.54 -1.66 10.83
C TRP A 163 -0.29 -0.17 10.65
N ILE A 164 0.76 0.32 11.30
CA ILE A 164 1.32 1.64 11.02
C ILE A 164 1.99 1.57 9.65
N SER A 165 1.42 2.28 8.67
CA SER A 165 1.88 2.29 7.28
C SER A 165 2.81 3.46 6.96
N ARG A 166 2.75 4.54 7.75
CA ARG A 166 3.64 5.69 7.61
C ARG A 166 3.72 6.49 8.90
N PHE A 167 4.91 6.97 9.22
CA PHE A 167 5.14 8.02 10.21
C PHE A 167 4.98 9.38 9.55
N LEU A 168 4.23 10.29 10.16
CA LEU A 168 3.90 11.59 9.56
C LEU A 168 4.50 12.76 10.33
N LYS A 169 4.46 12.71 11.66
CA LYS A 169 4.96 13.79 12.53
C LYS A 169 5.27 13.25 13.93
N VAL A 170 6.31 13.78 14.57
CA VAL A 170 6.56 13.61 16.01
C VAL A 170 6.21 14.92 16.72
N ASP A 171 5.52 14.84 17.86
CA ASP A 171 5.06 15.98 18.64
C ASP A 171 4.98 15.62 20.13
N GLY A 172 5.95 16.11 20.91
CA GLY A 172 5.94 16.03 22.39
C GLY A 172 5.63 14.64 22.96
N GLY A 173 6.33 13.59 22.51
CA GLY A 173 6.13 12.20 22.95
C GLY A 173 4.95 11.45 22.31
N THR A 174 4.25 12.10 21.37
CA THR A 174 3.27 11.45 20.50
C THR A 174 3.72 11.48 19.04
N VAL A 175 3.15 10.58 18.25
CA VAL A 175 3.47 10.43 16.84
C VAL A 175 2.17 10.41 16.06
N THR A 176 2.07 11.24 15.03
CA THR A 176 1.01 11.14 14.03
C THR A 176 1.42 10.11 12.98
N VAL A 177 0.56 9.15 12.70
CA VAL A 177 0.81 8.04 11.79
C VAL A 177 -0.35 7.84 10.81
N ALA A 178 -0.05 7.32 9.63
CA ALA A 178 -1.04 6.72 8.76
C ALA A 178 -1.20 5.24 9.13
N VAL A 179 -2.44 4.78 9.20
CA VAL A 179 -2.79 3.40 9.52
C VAL A 179 -3.50 2.78 8.32
N LEU A 180 -3.10 1.55 7.98
CA LEU A 180 -3.74 0.76 6.95
C LEU A 180 -4.28 -0.52 7.59
N GLU A 181 -5.48 -0.93 7.20
CA GLU A 181 -6.07 -2.21 7.61
C GLU A 181 -6.48 -3.02 6.39
N TYR A 182 -6.09 -4.30 6.44
CA TYR A 182 -6.31 -5.24 5.39
C TYR A 182 -6.93 -6.55 5.90
N GLY A 183 -7.95 -7.06 5.19
CA GLY A 183 -8.54 -8.38 5.46
C GLY A 183 -9.59 -8.41 6.57
N SER A 184 -10.05 -7.27 7.08
CA SER A 184 -11.09 -7.20 8.12
C SER A 184 -12.52 -6.95 7.61
N GLY A 185 -12.68 -6.80 6.29
CA GLY A 185 -13.95 -6.50 5.64
C GLY A 185 -14.22 -7.40 4.43
N GLU A 186 -15.04 -6.91 3.50
CA GLU A 186 -15.30 -7.61 2.25
C GLU A 186 -14.00 -7.92 1.48
N PRO A 187 -13.95 -9.05 0.73
CA PRO A 187 -12.91 -9.33 -0.25
C PRO A 187 -12.40 -8.08 -0.95
N GLY A 188 -11.15 -7.71 -0.72
CA GLY A 188 -10.53 -6.60 -1.44
C GLY A 188 -10.81 -5.20 -0.91
N THR A 189 -11.35 -5.05 0.28
CA THR A 189 -11.46 -3.74 0.93
C THR A 189 -10.23 -3.43 1.78
N SER A 190 -9.62 -2.27 1.53
CA SER A 190 -8.56 -1.70 2.35
C SER A 190 -9.08 -0.47 3.07
N LEU A 191 -8.89 -0.42 4.39
CA LEU A 191 -9.22 0.78 5.15
C LEU A 191 -7.95 1.59 5.41
N MET A 192 -8.06 2.91 5.25
CA MET A 192 -6.99 3.85 5.57
C MET A 192 -7.50 4.87 6.57
N GLY A 193 -6.61 5.26 7.48
CA GLY A 193 -6.89 6.24 8.51
C GLY A 193 -5.63 6.97 8.93
N LYS A 194 -5.82 7.98 9.77
CA LYS A 194 -4.75 8.78 10.36
C LYS A 194 -4.97 8.86 11.86
N ALA A 195 -3.93 8.59 12.64
CA ALA A 195 -4.04 8.46 14.07
C ALA A 195 -2.91 9.19 14.79
N VAL A 196 -3.16 9.57 16.04
CA VAL A 196 -2.12 9.90 17.01
C VAL A 196 -1.87 8.65 17.86
N VAL A 197 -0.61 8.25 17.96
CA VAL A 197 -0.15 7.17 18.82
C VAL A 197 0.85 7.72 19.85
N ALA A 198 0.93 7.08 21.01
CA ALA A 198 1.97 7.33 22.01
C ALA A 198 2.94 6.16 22.05
N SER A 199 4.23 6.45 22.19
CA SER A 199 5.23 5.41 22.40
C SER A 199 4.99 4.70 23.73
N VAL A 200 5.19 3.39 23.73
CA VAL A 200 5.29 2.54 24.92
C VAL A 200 6.55 1.69 24.77
N PRO A 201 7.13 1.13 25.85
CA PRO A 201 8.44 0.44 25.78
C PRO A 201 8.55 -0.64 24.69
N THR A 202 7.42 -1.25 24.33
CA THR A 202 7.33 -2.38 23.39
C THR A 202 6.66 -2.04 22.07
N GLY A 203 6.31 -0.77 21.80
CA GLY A 203 5.59 -0.40 20.57
C GLY A 203 4.91 0.96 20.65
N PHE A 204 3.73 1.05 20.04
CA PHE A 204 2.88 2.24 20.10
C PHE A 204 1.46 1.90 20.54
N ARG A 205 0.81 2.81 21.26
CA ARG A 205 -0.63 2.72 21.55
C ARG A 205 -1.38 3.88 20.92
N LEU A 206 -2.47 3.57 20.24
CA LEU A 206 -3.45 4.50 19.74
C LEU A 206 -3.95 5.41 20.86
N LYS A 207 -3.89 6.72 20.64
CA LYS A 207 -4.45 7.74 21.52
C LYS A 207 -5.76 8.27 20.97
N SER A 208 -5.79 8.57 19.68
CA SER A 208 -6.98 9.07 18.99
C SER A 208 -6.87 8.90 17.48
N TRP A 209 -8.01 8.81 16.81
CA TRP A 209 -8.10 8.93 15.37
C TRP A 209 -8.22 10.40 14.98
N ILE A 210 -7.38 10.85 14.05
CA ILE A 210 -7.56 12.12 13.33
C ILE A 210 -8.54 11.90 12.18
N GLU A 211 -8.34 10.80 11.44
CA GLU A 211 -9.24 10.32 10.39
C GLU A 211 -9.50 8.83 10.69
N PRO A 212 -10.75 8.45 11.00
CA PRO A 212 -11.10 7.05 11.20
C PRO A 212 -10.82 6.21 9.97
N LEU A 213 -10.69 4.91 10.17
CA LEU A 213 -10.53 3.94 9.10
C LEU A 213 -11.75 3.96 8.17
N LYS A 214 -11.49 4.22 6.89
CA LYS A 214 -12.48 4.23 5.82
C LYS A 214 -11.88 3.61 4.57
N ALA A 215 -12.72 3.07 3.69
CA ALA A 215 -12.27 2.55 2.41
C ALA A 215 -11.45 3.62 1.67
N ALA A 216 -10.29 3.23 1.12
CA ALA A 216 -9.53 4.10 0.24
C ALA A 216 -10.46 4.55 -0.91
N GLY A 217 -10.64 5.86 -1.06
CA GLY A 217 -11.83 6.45 -1.70
C GLY A 217 -12.27 5.80 -3.01
N GLY A 218 -13.50 5.28 -3.02
CA GLY A 218 -14.36 5.41 -4.18
C GLY A 218 -14.74 6.88 -4.36
N ALA A 219 -14.90 7.32 -5.61
CA ALA A 219 -15.57 8.57 -5.91
C ALA A 219 -16.89 8.66 -5.11
N PRO A 220 -17.32 9.86 -4.68
CA PRO A 220 -18.62 9.99 -4.03
C PRO A 220 -19.70 9.45 -4.97
N ALA A 221 -20.37 8.37 -4.55
CA ALA A 221 -21.66 8.02 -5.11
C ALA A 221 -22.63 9.15 -4.72
N GLY A 222 -23.06 9.93 -5.71
CA GLY A 222 -24.03 11.01 -5.53
C GLY A 222 -23.47 12.39 -5.85
N ALA A 223 -23.34 12.68 -7.15
CA ALA A 223 -23.60 14.02 -7.65
C ALA A 223 -24.87 13.92 -8.50
N ASP A 224 -25.88 14.66 -8.07
CA ASP A 224 -27.19 14.77 -8.68
C ASP A 224 -27.14 14.82 -10.21
N GLU A 225 -27.85 13.90 -10.85
CA GLU A 225 -28.24 14.04 -12.25
C GLU A 225 -29.27 15.19 -12.31
N PRO A 226 -29.02 16.28 -13.06
CA PRO A 226 -29.99 17.36 -13.16
C PRO A 226 -31.22 16.88 -13.97
N PRO A 227 -32.43 17.36 -13.65
CA PRO A 227 -33.64 16.88 -14.30
C PRO A 227 -33.65 17.30 -15.77
N ALA A 228 -33.84 16.31 -16.65
CA ALA A 228 -34.12 16.53 -18.06
C ALA A 228 -35.41 17.34 -18.20
N THR A 229 -35.26 18.57 -18.72
CA THR A 229 -36.33 19.44 -19.17
C THR A 229 -37.03 18.83 -20.39
N GLY A 230 -38.35 18.97 -20.42
CA GLY A 230 -39.24 18.22 -21.30
C GLY A 230 -39.30 18.61 -22.77
N GLY A 231 -40.07 17.83 -23.50
CA GLY A 231 -40.37 18.02 -24.92
C GLY A 231 -41.55 17.15 -25.39
N SER A 232 -42.75 17.61 -25.05
CA SER A 232 -44.03 17.54 -25.81
C SER A 232 -44.27 16.41 -26.83
N GLY A 233 -45.22 15.52 -26.47
CA GLY A 233 -46.51 15.40 -27.17
C GLY A 233 -46.62 14.53 -28.43
N SER A 234 -47.39 13.45 -28.35
CA SER A 234 -48.54 13.25 -29.24
C SER A 234 -49.47 12.16 -28.69
N VAL A 235 -50.77 12.47 -28.75
CA VAL A 235 -51.92 11.71 -28.26
C VAL A 235 -52.51 10.91 -29.43
N ARG A 236 -52.93 9.65 -29.22
CA ARG A 236 -54.29 9.11 -29.51
C ARG A 236 -54.37 7.56 -29.48
N PRO A 237 -55.58 6.98 -29.31
CA PRO A 237 -55.81 5.82 -28.44
C PRO A 237 -56.42 4.57 -29.14
N GLY A 238 -56.55 3.47 -28.39
CA GLY A 238 -57.41 2.30 -28.66
C GLY A 238 -57.02 1.17 -27.70
N GLY A 239 -57.87 0.74 -26.76
CA GLY A 239 -58.91 -0.29 -26.93
C GLY A 239 -58.27 -1.69 -26.92
N GLY A 240 -58.65 -2.70 -26.14
CA GLY A 240 -59.72 -2.96 -25.19
C GLY A 240 -59.47 -4.35 -24.58
N ASP A 241 -60.35 -4.74 -23.67
CA ASP A 241 -60.30 -5.93 -22.81
C ASP A 241 -60.34 -7.31 -23.53
N GLU A 242 -60.23 -8.34 -22.67
CA GLU A 242 -60.53 -9.79 -22.83
C GLU A 242 -59.34 -10.72 -23.13
N LYS A 243 -59.28 -11.99 -22.73
CA LYS A 243 -59.89 -12.90 -21.71
C LYS A 243 -59.41 -14.29 -22.17
N THR A 244 -59.31 -15.27 -21.26
CA THR A 244 -59.24 -16.74 -21.54
C THR A 244 -57.99 -17.24 -22.32
N SER A 245 -57.46 -18.45 -22.20
CA SER A 245 -57.89 -19.72 -21.60
C SER A 245 -56.69 -20.66 -21.40
N GLU A 246 -56.76 -21.38 -20.29
CA GLU A 246 -56.30 -22.74 -19.99
C GLU A 246 -56.27 -23.72 -21.18
N SER A 247 -55.30 -24.64 -21.23
CA SER A 247 -55.47 -26.09 -21.55
C SER A 247 -54.12 -26.83 -21.63
N THR A 248 -53.91 -27.75 -20.69
CA THR A 248 -53.01 -28.92 -20.80
C THR A 248 -53.59 -29.96 -21.77
N PRO A 249 -52.80 -31.00 -22.14
CA PRO A 249 -53.22 -32.31 -21.69
C PRO A 249 -52.09 -33.24 -21.21
N THR A 250 -52.50 -34.14 -20.33
CA THR A 250 -51.79 -35.26 -19.68
C THR A 250 -52.03 -36.57 -20.43
N GLU A 251 -51.07 -37.51 -20.33
CA GLU A 251 -51.15 -39.00 -20.37
C GLU A 251 -49.96 -39.57 -21.17
N GLY A 252 -49.26 -40.63 -20.78
CA GLY A 252 -49.44 -41.59 -19.70
C GLY A 252 -48.26 -42.58 -19.70
N ALA A 253 -48.11 -43.32 -18.61
CA ALA A 253 -47.25 -44.51 -18.47
C ALA A 253 -48.16 -45.72 -18.18
N PRO A 254 -47.70 -46.99 -18.05
CA PRO A 254 -46.47 -47.70 -18.46
C PRO A 254 -46.83 -49.02 -19.24
N PRO A 255 -45.94 -50.03 -19.43
CA PRO A 255 -45.72 -51.07 -18.41
C PRO A 255 -44.29 -51.68 -18.36
N SER A 256 -44.07 -52.56 -17.38
CA SER A 256 -42.79 -53.10 -16.89
C SER A 256 -42.38 -54.49 -17.43
N LEU A 257 -41.08 -54.80 -17.23
CA LEU A 257 -40.35 -56.11 -17.14
C LEU A 257 -39.70 -56.67 -18.43
N PRO A 258 -38.56 -57.43 -18.37
CA PRO A 258 -37.95 -58.10 -17.20
C PRO A 258 -36.44 -57.83 -16.95
N SER A 259 -36.00 -58.23 -15.75
CA SER A 259 -34.60 -58.37 -15.35
C SER A 259 -33.84 -59.40 -16.20
N ALA A 260 -32.66 -59.03 -16.69
CA ALA A 260 -31.65 -59.96 -17.17
C ALA A 260 -30.27 -59.51 -16.65
N SER A 261 -29.66 -60.37 -15.85
CA SER A 261 -28.28 -60.27 -15.38
C SER A 261 -27.32 -60.44 -16.57
N GLY A 262 -26.49 -59.43 -16.81
CA GLY A 262 -25.38 -59.47 -17.74
C GLY A 262 -24.33 -58.48 -17.27
N GLU A 263 -23.25 -59.00 -16.67
CA GLU A 263 -22.11 -58.22 -16.18
C GLU A 263 -21.36 -57.63 -17.39
N ALA A 264 -21.53 -56.33 -17.63
CA ALA A 264 -20.73 -55.59 -18.59
C ALA A 264 -19.33 -55.35 -18.01
N PRO A 265 -18.25 -55.41 -18.82
CA PRO A 265 -16.91 -55.09 -18.33
C PRO A 265 -16.87 -53.63 -17.86
N PRO A 266 -16.07 -53.29 -16.84
CA PRO A 266 -16.02 -51.93 -16.33
C PRO A 266 -15.53 -50.99 -17.43
N ILE A 267 -16.41 -50.08 -17.86
CA ILE A 267 -15.99 -48.90 -18.62
C ILE A 267 -15.17 -48.08 -17.63
N GLU A 268 -13.84 -48.15 -17.76
CA GLU A 268 -12.91 -47.32 -17.03
C GLU A 268 -13.30 -45.86 -17.32
N ALA A 269 -13.73 -45.14 -16.28
CA ALA A 269 -14.03 -43.73 -16.38
C ALA A 269 -12.79 -43.02 -16.94
N PRO A 270 -12.93 -42.05 -17.87
CA PRO A 270 -11.79 -41.29 -18.34
C PRO A 270 -11.03 -40.72 -17.14
N PRO A 271 -9.69 -40.73 -17.15
CA PRO A 271 -8.91 -40.20 -16.03
C PRO A 271 -9.37 -38.77 -15.75
N ALA A 272 -9.58 -38.45 -14.47
CA ALA A 272 -9.86 -37.09 -14.03
C ALA A 272 -8.82 -36.13 -14.66
N PRO A 273 -9.23 -34.96 -15.17
CA PRO A 273 -8.28 -34.04 -15.78
C PRO A 273 -7.16 -33.74 -14.77
N ALA A 274 -5.91 -33.85 -15.24
CA ALA A 274 -4.75 -33.41 -14.46
C ALA A 274 -5.05 -32.02 -13.91
N SER A 275 -5.05 -31.88 -12.58
CA SER A 275 -5.31 -30.63 -11.86
C SER A 275 -4.44 -29.53 -12.46
N SER A 276 -5.00 -28.68 -13.31
CA SER A 276 -4.33 -27.50 -13.82
C SER A 276 -3.98 -26.62 -12.63
N ALA A 277 -2.71 -26.26 -12.46
CA ALA A 277 -2.31 -25.34 -11.41
C ALA A 277 -3.16 -24.06 -11.49
N PRO A 278 -3.55 -23.47 -10.34
CA PRO A 278 -4.38 -22.27 -10.34
C PRO A 278 -3.69 -21.18 -11.14
N SER A 279 -4.45 -20.50 -12.01
CA SER A 279 -3.94 -19.41 -12.84
C SER A 279 -4.97 -18.31 -12.95
N TYR A 280 -4.51 -17.12 -13.31
CA TYR A 280 -5.36 -15.98 -13.64
C TYR A 280 -4.83 -15.25 -14.86
N ARG A 281 -5.72 -14.52 -15.54
CA ARG A 281 -5.35 -13.54 -16.56
C ARG A 281 -5.37 -12.13 -15.98
N ALA A 282 -4.44 -11.31 -16.43
CA ALA A 282 -4.34 -9.92 -16.02
C ALA A 282 -3.82 -9.06 -17.17
N ARG A 283 -4.44 -7.91 -17.38
CA ARG A 283 -3.85 -6.84 -18.18
C ARG A 283 -2.92 -6.07 -17.26
N LEU A 284 -1.63 -6.05 -17.56
CA LEU A 284 -0.68 -5.23 -16.80
C LEU A 284 -0.72 -3.80 -17.36
N SER A 285 -1.74 -3.03 -17.01
CA SER A 285 -1.93 -1.68 -17.54
C SER A 285 -0.96 -0.67 -16.94
N ALA A 286 -1.00 0.57 -17.42
CA ALA A 286 -0.14 1.65 -16.89
C ALA A 286 -0.34 1.90 -15.38
N HIS A 287 -1.48 1.48 -14.81
CA HIS A 287 -1.78 1.61 -13.38
C HIS A 287 -1.00 0.61 -12.53
N ASP A 288 -0.58 -0.52 -13.09
CA ASP A 288 0.20 -1.56 -12.40
C ASP A 288 1.69 -1.27 -12.41
N HIS A 289 2.10 -0.29 -13.21
CA HIS A 289 3.49 0.12 -13.36
C HIS A 289 3.89 1.21 -12.37
N HIS A 290 3.01 1.60 -11.46
CA HIS A 290 3.28 2.64 -10.48
C HIS A 290 2.81 2.22 -9.10
N ASN A 291 3.64 2.47 -8.09
CA ASN A 291 3.23 2.28 -6.69
C ASN A 291 2.24 3.37 -6.26
N SER A 292 1.70 3.26 -5.05
CA SER A 292 0.78 4.22 -4.41
C SER A 292 1.32 5.65 -4.28
N LYS A 293 2.63 5.86 -4.47
CA LYS A 293 3.30 7.18 -4.48
C LYS A 293 3.55 7.71 -5.89
N GLY A 294 3.20 6.95 -6.93
CA GLY A 294 3.37 7.31 -8.33
C GLY A 294 4.76 7.02 -8.90
N SER A 295 5.66 6.33 -8.17
CA SER A 295 6.97 5.94 -8.70
C SER A 295 6.83 4.73 -9.62
N ARG A 296 7.52 4.75 -10.76
CA ARG A 296 7.51 3.65 -11.74
C ARG A 296 8.17 2.40 -11.16
N LEU A 297 7.53 1.24 -11.36
CA LEU A 297 8.03 -0.08 -10.99
C LEU A 297 8.84 -0.67 -12.15
N THR A 298 9.96 -1.30 -11.84
CA THR A 298 10.88 -1.87 -12.86
C THR A 298 11.04 -3.39 -12.74
N LYS A 299 10.37 -4.03 -11.78
CA LYS A 299 10.42 -5.48 -11.59
C LYS A 299 9.08 -6.11 -11.90
N VAL A 300 9.11 -7.22 -12.63
CA VAL A 300 7.92 -8.05 -12.91
C VAL A 300 7.20 -8.43 -11.61
N ALA A 301 7.93 -8.81 -10.56
CA ALA A 301 7.33 -9.17 -9.28
C ALA A 301 6.53 -8.02 -8.68
N ASP A 302 7.09 -6.81 -8.67
CA ASP A 302 6.43 -5.62 -8.15
C ASP A 302 5.21 -5.24 -8.99
N ILE A 303 5.31 -5.34 -10.32
CA ILE A 303 4.20 -5.06 -11.25
C ILE A 303 3.06 -6.07 -11.04
N LEU A 304 3.34 -7.38 -10.99
CA LEU A 304 2.32 -8.41 -10.71
C LEU A 304 1.69 -8.21 -9.33
N ARG A 305 2.49 -7.78 -8.35
CA ARG A 305 2.00 -7.51 -6.99
C ARG A 305 1.11 -6.27 -6.94
N GLN A 306 1.50 -5.23 -7.66
CA GLN A 306 0.73 -3.99 -7.82
C GLN A 306 -0.56 -4.25 -8.60
N ASP A 307 -0.54 -5.06 -9.65
CA ASP A 307 -1.71 -5.56 -10.37
C ASP A 307 -2.65 -6.32 -9.43
N ARG A 308 -2.15 -7.32 -8.69
CA ARG A 308 -3.00 -8.03 -7.71
C ARG A 308 -3.48 -7.12 -6.58
N ALA A 309 -2.76 -6.07 -6.24
CA ALA A 309 -3.26 -5.05 -5.33
C ALA A 309 -4.29 -4.12 -6.01
N ASN A 310 -4.12 -3.73 -7.25
CA ASN A 310 -5.13 -2.94 -7.98
C ASN A 310 -6.42 -3.75 -8.12
N PHE A 311 -6.31 -5.04 -8.45
CA PHE A 311 -7.43 -5.96 -8.58
C PHE A 311 -8.16 -6.23 -7.26
N HIS A 312 -7.40 -6.65 -6.24
CA HIS A 312 -7.97 -7.02 -4.95
C HIS A 312 -8.11 -5.80 -4.04
N LEU A 313 -7.07 -5.00 -3.80
CA LEU A 313 -7.01 -3.94 -2.79
C LEU A 313 -7.71 -2.62 -3.15
N TYR A 314 -7.50 -2.13 -4.37
CA TYR A 314 -7.82 -0.74 -4.74
C TYR A 314 -9.05 -0.64 -5.64
N GLY A 315 -9.63 -1.76 -6.07
CA GLY A 315 -10.78 -1.80 -6.98
C GLY A 315 -10.48 -1.20 -8.37
N LYS A 316 -9.19 -1.09 -8.74
CA LYS A 316 -8.72 -0.55 -10.01
C LYS A 316 -8.45 -1.68 -11.00
N ARG A 317 -9.51 -2.38 -11.40
CA ARG A 317 -9.42 -3.56 -12.27
C ARG A 317 -9.41 -3.15 -13.73
N ASP A 318 -8.64 -3.87 -14.53
CA ASP A 318 -8.76 -3.83 -15.98
C ASP A 318 -9.85 -4.81 -16.46
N PRO A 319 -10.51 -4.55 -17.61
CA PRO A 319 -11.61 -5.39 -18.11
C PRO A 319 -11.24 -6.86 -18.34
N GLU A 320 -9.97 -7.13 -18.67
CA GLU A 320 -9.45 -8.47 -18.93
C GLU A 320 -8.98 -9.22 -17.67
N ASP A 321 -9.02 -8.58 -16.51
CA ASP A 321 -8.54 -9.18 -15.28
C ASP A 321 -9.47 -10.25 -14.75
N GLU A 322 -8.90 -11.40 -14.45
CA GLU A 322 -9.56 -12.51 -13.78
C GLU A 322 -9.23 -12.50 -12.29
N THR A 323 -10.19 -12.98 -11.50
CA THR A 323 -9.94 -13.28 -10.09
C THR A 323 -8.98 -14.45 -9.97
N ASP A 324 -8.30 -14.53 -8.84
CA ASP A 324 -7.41 -15.63 -8.52
C ASP A 324 -7.65 -16.12 -7.08
N PRO A 325 -7.30 -17.38 -6.76
CA PRO A 325 -7.59 -17.97 -5.45
C PRO A 325 -6.55 -17.67 -4.37
N LYS A 326 -5.40 -17.05 -4.70
CA LYS A 326 -4.24 -16.96 -3.80
C LYS A 326 -3.87 -15.53 -3.44
N PHE A 327 -3.80 -14.62 -4.40
CA PHE A 327 -3.35 -13.25 -4.17
C PHE A 327 -4.44 -12.31 -3.65
N ARG A 328 -5.55 -12.89 -3.17
CA ARG A 328 -6.52 -12.18 -2.37
C ARG A 328 -5.94 -11.78 -1.02
N ASP A 329 -4.95 -12.47 -0.45
CA ASP A 329 -4.33 -12.04 0.80
C ASP A 329 -3.03 -11.27 0.59
N LEU A 330 -2.78 -10.25 1.41
CA LEU A 330 -1.57 -9.42 1.33
C LEU A 330 -0.32 -10.23 1.71
N LYS A 331 -0.47 -11.28 2.53
CA LYS A 331 0.60 -12.25 2.81
C LYS A 331 1.03 -12.95 1.54
N GLU A 332 0.05 -13.45 0.80
CA GLU A 332 0.26 -14.22 -0.42
C GLU A 332 0.78 -13.31 -1.55
N ARG A 333 0.36 -12.03 -1.57
CA ARG A 333 1.00 -11.02 -2.44
C ARG A 333 2.44 -10.73 -2.05
N ALA A 334 2.76 -10.64 -0.76
CA ALA A 334 4.14 -10.46 -0.31
C ALA A 334 5.04 -11.66 -0.70
N GLU A 335 4.48 -12.87 -0.83
CA GLU A 335 5.21 -14.03 -1.33
C GLU A 335 5.67 -13.89 -2.79
N ILE A 336 5.02 -13.04 -3.60
CA ILE A 336 5.40 -12.81 -5.02
C ILE A 336 6.84 -12.31 -5.12
N GLU A 337 7.29 -11.46 -4.19
CA GLU A 337 8.67 -10.95 -4.17
C GLU A 337 9.71 -12.03 -3.87
N GLN A 338 9.32 -13.05 -3.10
CA GLN A 338 10.22 -14.11 -2.65
C GLN A 338 10.25 -15.30 -3.61
N GLN A 339 9.31 -15.37 -4.56
CA GLN A 339 9.17 -16.49 -5.48
C GLN A 339 9.87 -16.21 -6.81
N PRO A 340 10.66 -17.17 -7.33
CA PRO A 340 11.15 -17.12 -8.71
C PRO A 340 9.99 -16.98 -9.70
N ILE A 341 10.09 -16.00 -10.58
CA ILE A 341 9.15 -15.79 -11.69
C ILE A 341 9.82 -16.27 -12.98
N ARG A 342 9.15 -17.21 -13.65
CA ARG A 342 9.61 -17.83 -14.89
C ARG A 342 8.66 -17.46 -16.03
N CYS A 343 9.15 -17.46 -17.26
CA CYS A 343 8.32 -17.35 -18.44
C CYS A 343 8.69 -18.46 -19.42
N SER A 344 7.69 -19.17 -19.94
CA SER A 344 7.89 -20.25 -20.92
C SER A 344 8.26 -19.70 -22.30
N GLN A 345 7.90 -18.45 -22.56
CA GLN A 345 8.25 -17.72 -23.77
C GLN A 345 9.66 -17.13 -23.57
N GLY A 346 10.69 -17.80 -24.11
CA GLY A 346 12.06 -17.27 -24.10
C GLY A 346 12.16 -15.90 -24.79
N GLY A 347 13.23 -15.15 -24.48
CA GLY A 347 13.45 -13.79 -25.00
C GLY A 347 13.40 -12.71 -23.91
N ASP A 348 13.19 -11.46 -24.34
CA ASP A 348 13.08 -10.22 -23.56
C ASP A 348 11.71 -10.05 -22.85
N TRP A 349 11.17 -11.16 -22.33
CA TRP A 349 9.81 -11.18 -21.78
C TRP A 349 9.66 -10.27 -20.55
N LYS A 350 10.73 -10.01 -19.82
CA LYS A 350 10.72 -9.09 -18.67
C LYS A 350 10.54 -7.67 -19.15
N GLU A 351 11.29 -7.25 -20.16
CA GLU A 351 11.21 -5.92 -20.76
C GLU A 351 9.81 -5.69 -21.34
N ARG A 352 9.21 -6.71 -21.97
CA ARG A 352 7.82 -6.64 -22.46
C ARG A 352 6.78 -6.41 -21.34
N ILE A 353 7.05 -6.88 -20.13
CA ILE A 353 6.21 -6.62 -18.95
C ILE A 353 6.54 -5.27 -18.32
N ILE A 354 7.82 -4.89 -18.24
CA ILE A 354 8.26 -3.67 -17.55
C ILE A 354 7.94 -2.40 -18.36
N GLU A 355 8.05 -2.49 -19.68
CA GLU A 355 7.87 -1.34 -20.59
C GLU A 355 6.54 -1.37 -21.36
N GLY A 356 5.88 -2.54 -21.41
CA GLY A 356 4.65 -2.75 -22.16
C GLY A 356 3.41 -2.82 -21.26
N THR A 357 2.26 -3.04 -21.89
CA THR A 357 1.01 -3.32 -21.17
C THR A 357 0.41 -4.66 -21.61
N PRO A 358 1.15 -5.77 -21.43
CA PRO A 358 0.76 -7.06 -21.98
C PRO A 358 -0.47 -7.62 -21.26
N LEU A 359 -1.20 -8.47 -21.98
CA LEU A 359 -2.12 -9.41 -21.36
C LEU A 359 -1.30 -10.64 -20.98
N VAL A 360 -1.32 -11.00 -19.71
CA VAL A 360 -0.58 -12.16 -19.20
C VAL A 360 -1.52 -13.20 -18.63
N ARG A 361 -1.09 -14.46 -18.65
CA ARG A 361 -1.58 -15.53 -17.79
C ARG A 361 -0.49 -15.83 -16.76
N VAL A 362 -0.85 -15.79 -15.49
CA VAL A 362 0.05 -16.14 -14.39
C VAL A 362 -0.43 -17.44 -13.77
N THR A 363 0.42 -18.46 -13.83
CA THR A 363 0.21 -19.77 -13.18
C THR A 363 0.93 -19.79 -11.85
N ILE A 364 0.20 -20.16 -10.81
CA ILE A 364 0.61 -20.13 -9.42
C ILE A 364 1.11 -21.52 -9.04
N GLY A 365 2.43 -21.69 -8.99
CA GLY A 365 3.07 -22.89 -8.48
C GLY A 365 3.31 -22.84 -6.97
N HIS A 366 3.72 -23.97 -6.40
CA HIS A 366 4.05 -24.07 -4.97
C HIS A 366 5.30 -23.24 -4.59
N GLU A 367 6.31 -23.20 -5.48
CA GLU A 367 7.60 -22.54 -5.22
C GLU A 367 7.97 -21.48 -6.26
N SER A 368 7.13 -21.25 -7.27
CA SER A 368 7.43 -20.31 -8.35
C SER A 368 6.16 -19.85 -9.05
N LEU A 369 6.23 -18.69 -9.70
CA LEU A 369 5.21 -18.21 -10.61
C LEU A 369 5.67 -18.43 -12.05
N SER A 370 4.75 -18.84 -12.93
CA SER A 370 5.01 -18.89 -14.36
C SER A 370 4.12 -17.88 -15.07
N VAL A 371 4.72 -17.01 -15.86
CA VAL A 371 4.04 -16.01 -16.68
C VAL A 371 4.04 -16.47 -18.13
N GLU A 372 2.92 -16.29 -18.81
CA GLU A 372 2.76 -16.45 -20.24
C GLU A 372 2.15 -15.16 -20.80
N ILE A 373 2.80 -14.53 -21.78
CA ILE A 373 2.26 -13.32 -22.42
C ILE A 373 1.32 -13.74 -23.54
N LEU A 374 0.04 -13.45 -23.39
CA LEU A 374 -1.04 -13.79 -24.32
C LEU A 374 -1.17 -12.77 -25.45
N GLU A 375 -0.96 -11.49 -25.14
CA GLU A 375 -1.01 -10.38 -26.09
C GLU A 375 0.14 -9.42 -25.83
N ARG A 376 0.69 -8.83 -26.89
CA ARG A 376 1.84 -7.93 -26.86
C ARG A 376 1.43 -6.49 -26.68
#